data_AF-T2JVK2-F1
#
_entry.id   AF-T2JVK2-F1
#
_cell.length_a   1.000
_cell.length_b   1.000
_cell.length_c   1.000
_cell.angle_alpha   90.00
_cell.angle_beta   90.00
_cell.angle_gamma   90.00
#
_symmetry.space_group_name_H-M   'P 1'
#
loop_
_entity.id
_entity.type
_entity.pdbx_description
1 polymer ?
#
loop_
_entity_poly.entity_id
_entity_poly.type
_entity_poly.pdbx_seq_one_letter_code
_entity_poly.pdbx_strand_id
1 'polypeptide(L)'
;MTIYKANKLTSEEIAEAKENGSICPKCGGSGYKGRVGVYEVMRNTERIQSLINEGATTDRLKEAAVEEGMITILAYSLQLVQEGYTTLEEVERVTFTDTGLEAELKAKRKSSLECKTCSAILEPEWMDCPYCMTPRFT
;
A
#
# COMPACT_ATOMS: atom_id res chain seq x y z
N MET A 1 3.16 18.18 2.49
CA MET A 1 2.39 17.09 3.13
C MET A 1 3.12 16.73 4.42
N THR A 2 2.50 16.93 5.58
CA THR A 2 3.14 16.61 6.88
C THR A 2 2.84 15.15 7.19
N ILE A 3 3.88 14.31 7.21
CA ILE A 3 3.74 12.89 7.54
C ILE A 3 3.60 12.76 9.05
N TYR A 4 2.51 12.17 9.52
CA TYR A 4 2.25 11.99 10.96
C TYR A 4 3.32 11.09 11.60
N LYS A 5 3.93 11.57 12.69
CA LYS A 5 4.91 10.86 13.50
C LYS A 5 4.43 10.83 14.95
N ALA A 6 4.35 9.63 15.54
CA ALA A 6 4.01 9.49 16.94
C ALA A 6 5.14 10.05 17.81
N ASN A 7 4.78 10.86 18.81
CA ASN A 7 5.73 11.34 19.80
C ASN A 7 5.92 10.26 20.86
N LYS A 8 6.94 9.41 20.67
CA LYS A 8 7.31 8.32 21.58
C LYS A 8 8.44 8.76 22.49
N LEU A 9 8.34 8.37 23.75
CA LEU A 9 9.42 8.48 24.72
C LEU A 9 10.21 7.17 24.79
N THR A 10 11.51 7.24 25.05
CA THR A 10 12.33 6.07 25.40
C THR A 10 11.94 5.51 26.76
N SER A 11 12.42 4.31 27.09
CA SER A 11 12.14 3.69 28.39
C SER A 11 12.63 4.56 29.57
N GLU A 12 13.78 5.21 29.40
CA GLU A 12 14.37 6.13 30.38
C GLU A 12 13.51 7.40 30.52
N GLU A 13 13.14 8.02 29.38
CA GLU A 13 12.29 9.21 29.36
C GLU A 13 10.90 8.95 29.95
N ILE A 14 10.35 7.73 29.76
CA ILE A 14 9.09 7.31 30.39
C ILE A 14 9.22 7.24 31.91
N ALA A 15 10.34 6.74 32.43
CA ALA A 15 10.58 6.66 33.87
C ALA A 15 10.67 8.06 34.48
N GLU A 16 11.47 8.94 33.86
CA GLU A 16 11.59 10.34 34.28
C GLU A 16 10.24 11.07 34.22
N ALA A 17 9.49 10.91 33.12
CA ALA A 17 8.18 11.53 32.93
C ALA A 17 7.13 11.04 33.95
N LYS A 18 7.28 9.80 34.46
CA LYS A 18 6.43 9.27 35.54
C LYS A 18 6.78 9.91 36.88
N GLU A 19 8.07 10.04 37.19
CA GLU A 19 8.54 10.61 38.46
C GLU A 19 8.18 12.09 38.59
N ASN A 20 8.34 12.86 37.52
CA ASN A 20 8.04 14.30 37.51
C ASN A 20 6.57 14.63 37.20
N GLY A 21 5.72 13.61 36.98
CA GLY A 21 4.28 13.77 36.72
C GLY A 21 3.93 14.37 35.34
N SER A 22 4.88 14.47 34.41
CA SER A 22 4.67 15.02 33.06
C SER A 22 4.21 14.00 32.02
N ILE A 23 4.15 12.71 32.37
CA ILE A 23 3.74 11.65 31.44
C ILE A 23 2.33 11.85 30.92
N CYS A 24 2.15 11.67 29.61
CA CYS A 24 0.83 11.77 29.00
C CYS A 24 -0.10 10.65 29.53
N PRO A 25 -1.23 10.97 30.19
CA PRO A 25 -2.10 9.96 30.80
C PRO A 25 -2.89 9.15 29.76
N LYS A 26 -2.92 9.59 28.49
CA LYS A 26 -3.66 8.92 27.42
C LYS A 26 -2.87 7.77 26.79
N CYS A 27 -1.58 7.98 26.52
CA CYS A 27 -0.72 7.02 25.82
C CYS A 27 0.41 6.46 26.69
N GLY A 28 0.63 7.00 27.90
CA GLY A 28 1.69 6.55 28.80
C GLY A 28 3.09 6.69 28.22
N GLY A 29 3.32 7.69 27.35
CA GLY A 29 4.61 7.91 26.68
C GLY A 29 4.86 7.05 25.43
N SER A 30 3.98 6.10 25.10
CA SER A 30 4.14 5.24 23.92
C SER A 30 3.92 5.95 22.57
N GLY A 31 3.29 7.12 22.58
CA GLY A 31 2.86 7.82 21.38
C GLY A 31 1.63 7.22 20.68
N TYR A 32 1.07 6.11 21.17
CA TYR A 32 -0.10 5.44 20.59
C TYR A 32 -1.20 5.16 21.62
N LYS A 33 -2.44 5.03 21.14
CA LYS A 33 -3.56 4.55 21.95
C LYS A 33 -4.56 3.81 21.06
N GLY A 34 -4.91 2.59 21.46
CA GLY A 34 -5.83 1.74 20.69
C GLY A 34 -5.13 1.07 19.50
N ARG A 35 -5.94 0.55 18.56
CA ARG A 35 -5.51 -0.12 17.34
C ARG A 35 -6.45 0.24 16.20
N VAL A 36 -5.94 0.27 14.99
CA VAL A 36 -6.73 0.43 13.76
C VAL A 36 -6.60 -0.85 12.92
N GLY A 37 -7.70 -1.30 12.33
CA GLY A 37 -7.73 -2.47 11.47
C GLY A 37 -7.35 -2.10 10.03
N VAL A 38 -6.43 -2.88 9.45
CA VAL A 38 -6.06 -2.82 8.03
C VAL A 38 -6.61 -4.07 7.35
N TYR A 39 -7.30 -3.91 6.22
CA TYR A 39 -7.96 -4.99 5.49
C TYR A 39 -7.54 -5.00 4.03
N GLU A 40 -7.41 -6.20 3.48
CA GLU A 40 -7.29 -6.46 2.05
C GLU A 40 -8.40 -7.46 1.70
N VAL A 41 -9.33 -7.05 0.84
CA VAL A 41 -10.54 -7.82 0.54
C VAL A 41 -10.61 -8.10 -0.95
N MET A 42 -10.34 -9.36 -1.31
CA MET A 42 -10.42 -9.86 -2.68
C MET A 42 -11.83 -10.37 -2.98
N ARG A 43 -12.50 -9.78 -3.98
CA ARG A 43 -13.78 -10.31 -4.48
C ARG A 43 -13.51 -11.48 -5.42
N ASN A 44 -14.26 -12.57 -5.25
CA ASN A 44 -14.16 -13.75 -6.12
C ASN A 44 -14.99 -13.57 -7.40
N THR A 45 -14.51 -12.73 -8.32
CA THR A 45 -15.14 -12.44 -9.61
C THR A 45 -14.99 -13.60 -10.60
N GLU A 46 -15.72 -13.58 -11.72
CA GLU A 46 -15.61 -14.59 -12.78
C GLU A 46 -14.17 -14.69 -13.31
N ARG A 47 -13.48 -13.56 -13.48
CA ARG A 47 -12.08 -13.53 -13.92
C ARG A 47 -11.16 -14.24 -12.93
N ILE A 48 -11.35 -13.98 -11.63
CA ILE A 48 -10.57 -14.65 -10.57
C ILE A 48 -10.86 -16.15 -10.56
N GLN A 49 -12.13 -16.56 -10.71
CA GLN A 49 -12.49 -17.98 -10.79
C GLN A 49 -11.83 -18.68 -11.98
N SER A 50 -11.82 -18.06 -13.16
CA SER A 50 -11.14 -18.59 -14.34
C SER A 50 -9.64 -18.76 -14.09
N LEU A 51 -8.97 -17.75 -13.53
CA LEU A 51 -7.54 -17.82 -13.19
C LEU A 51 -7.22 -18.93 -12.17
N ILE A 52 -8.11 -19.16 -11.19
CA ILE A 52 -7.97 -20.27 -10.25
C ILE A 52 -8.05 -21.62 -10.99
N ASN A 53 -9.04 -21.79 -11.88
CA ASN A 53 -9.22 -23.02 -12.66
C ASN A 53 -8.04 -23.29 -13.61
N GLU A 54 -7.38 -22.24 -14.10
CA GLU A 54 -6.19 -22.32 -14.94
C GLU A 54 -4.89 -22.60 -14.15
N GLY A 55 -4.95 -22.62 -12.82
CA GLY A 55 -3.77 -22.82 -11.97
C GLY A 55 -2.82 -21.62 -11.97
N ALA A 56 -3.36 -20.40 -12.11
CA ALA A 56 -2.57 -19.18 -12.10
C ALA A 56 -1.78 -19.01 -10.79
N THR A 57 -0.63 -18.33 -10.87
CA THR A 57 0.16 -18.02 -9.68
C THR A 57 -0.53 -17.00 -8.78
N THR A 58 -0.15 -16.97 -7.50
CA THR A 58 -0.64 -15.97 -6.53
C THR A 58 -0.44 -14.54 -7.01
N ASP A 59 0.69 -14.26 -7.68
CA ASP A 59 0.98 -12.93 -8.21
C ASP A 59 0.01 -12.52 -9.31
N ARG A 60 -0.37 -13.47 -10.18
CA ARG A 60 -1.36 -13.24 -11.25
C ARG A 60 -2.75 -13.00 -10.68
N LEU A 61 -3.13 -13.77 -9.65
CA LEU A 61 -4.39 -13.56 -8.94
C LEU A 61 -4.44 -12.19 -8.26
N LYS A 62 -3.36 -11.80 -7.57
CA LYS A 62 -3.26 -10.49 -6.89
C LYS A 62 -3.27 -9.33 -7.89
N GLU A 63 -2.55 -9.45 -8.99
CA GLU A 63 -2.56 -8.47 -10.08
C GLU A 63 -3.97 -8.27 -10.65
N ALA A 64 -4.68 -9.36 -10.98
CA ALA A 64 -6.05 -9.28 -11.47
C ALA A 64 -7.02 -8.69 -10.44
N ALA A 65 -6.88 -9.04 -9.15
CA ALA A 65 -7.71 -8.51 -8.08
C ALA A 65 -7.51 -6.99 -7.90
N VAL A 66 -6.26 -6.50 -7.96
CA VAL A 66 -5.96 -5.06 -7.88
C VAL A 66 -6.52 -4.30 -9.08
N GLU A 67 -6.42 -4.86 -10.29
CA GLU A 67 -7.04 -4.29 -11.50
C GLU A 67 -8.57 -4.16 -11.36
N GLU A 68 -9.21 -5.08 -10.64
CA GLU A 68 -10.66 -5.07 -10.36
C GLU A 68 -11.02 -4.25 -9.10
N GLY A 69 -10.08 -3.44 -8.60
CA GLY A 69 -10.30 -2.48 -7.53
C GLY A 69 -10.09 -3.01 -6.11
N MET A 70 -9.39 -4.14 -5.95
CA MET A 70 -8.91 -4.54 -4.62
C MET A 70 -7.88 -3.53 -4.11
N ILE A 71 -8.09 -3.02 -2.90
CA ILE A 71 -7.14 -2.17 -2.19
C ILE A 71 -6.20 -3.07 -1.40
N THR A 72 -4.89 -2.90 -1.58
CA THR A 72 -3.89 -3.69 -0.86
C THR A 72 -3.74 -3.22 0.59
N ILE A 73 -3.16 -4.08 1.44
CA ILE A 73 -2.79 -3.71 2.82
C ILE A 73 -1.94 -2.44 2.81
N LEU A 74 -0.95 -2.34 1.93
CA LEU A 74 -0.06 -1.17 1.86
C LEU A 74 -0.81 0.10 1.48
N ALA A 75 -1.62 0.09 0.41
CA ALA A 75 -2.38 1.27 0.00
C ALA A 75 -3.33 1.75 1.10
N TYR A 76 -4.08 0.83 1.73
CA TYR A 76 -4.98 1.20 2.81
C TYR A 76 -4.22 1.71 4.04
N SER A 77 -3.07 1.12 4.37
CA SER A 77 -2.21 1.58 5.47
C SER A 77 -1.69 3.00 5.23
N LEU A 78 -1.26 3.31 3.99
CA LEU A 78 -0.81 4.65 3.62
C LEU A 78 -1.95 5.68 3.67
N GLN A 79 -3.17 5.29 3.31
CA GLN A 79 -4.35 6.13 3.48
C GLN A 79 -4.58 6.46 4.97
N LEU A 80 -4.48 5.47 5.87
CA LEU A 80 -4.62 5.69 7.31
C LEU A 80 -3.52 6.60 7.89
N VAL A 81 -2.31 6.60 7.31
CA VAL A 81 -1.25 7.56 7.67
C VAL A 81 -1.63 8.98 7.25
N GLN A 82 -2.17 9.15 6.04
CA GLN A 82 -2.62 10.45 5.54
C GLN A 82 -3.79 11.00 6.38
N GLU A 83 -4.68 10.13 6.84
CA GLU A 83 -5.81 10.48 7.71
C GLU A 83 -5.39 10.68 9.19
N GLY A 84 -4.15 10.34 9.55
CA GLY A 84 -3.62 10.52 10.91
C GLY A 84 -4.04 9.44 11.91
N TYR A 85 -4.52 8.29 11.45
CA TYR A 85 -4.88 7.15 12.30
C TYR A 85 -3.68 6.27 12.68
N THR A 86 -2.63 6.27 11.88
CA THR A 86 -1.40 5.49 12.13
C THR A 86 -0.16 6.25 11.64
N THR A 87 1.03 5.70 11.89
CA THR A 87 2.33 6.28 11.48
C THR A 87 2.99 5.42 10.40
N LEU A 88 3.90 6.01 9.63
CA LEU A 88 4.70 5.24 8.66
C LEU A 88 5.49 4.11 9.32
N GLU A 89 5.98 4.33 10.55
CA GLU A 89 6.70 3.31 11.31
C GLU A 89 5.81 2.08 11.58
N GLU A 90 4.54 2.29 11.94
CA GLU A 90 3.60 1.18 12.12
C GLU A 90 3.26 0.49 10.80
N VAL A 91 3.17 1.25 9.69
CA VAL A 91 2.96 0.67 8.36
C VAL A 91 4.14 -0.22 7.98
N GLU A 92 5.36 0.28 8.05
CA GLU A 92 6.58 -0.47 7.74
C GLU A 92 6.68 -1.76 8.56
N ARG A 93 6.33 -1.69 9.85
CA ARG A 93 6.31 -2.85 10.75
C ARG A 93 5.33 -3.95 10.32
N VAL A 94 4.19 -3.60 9.72
CA VAL A 94 3.13 -4.58 9.35
C VAL A 94 3.16 -4.99 7.88
N THR A 95 3.76 -4.20 6.98
CA THR A 95 3.78 -4.48 5.54
C THR A 95 5.10 -5.06 5.03
N PHE A 96 6.07 -5.39 5.89
CA PHE A 96 7.41 -5.81 5.45
C PHE A 96 7.43 -7.00 4.48
N THR A 97 6.45 -7.92 4.56
CA THR A 97 6.34 -9.09 3.67
C THR A 97 5.26 -8.95 2.61
N ASP A 98 4.62 -7.79 2.49
CA ASP A 98 3.53 -7.59 1.53
C ASP A 98 4.07 -7.28 0.13
N THR A 99 3.63 -8.06 -0.87
CA THR A 99 3.92 -7.85 -2.29
C THR A 99 2.90 -6.94 -2.98
N GLY A 100 2.01 -6.29 -2.22
CA GLY A 100 0.93 -5.45 -2.76
C GLY A 100 1.42 -4.29 -3.62
N LEU A 101 2.55 -3.68 -3.26
CA LEU A 101 3.14 -2.60 -4.04
C LEU A 101 3.45 -3.02 -5.48
N GLU A 102 4.00 -4.23 -5.67
CA GLU A 102 4.35 -4.71 -7.01
C GLU A 102 3.11 -4.95 -7.86
N ALA A 103 2.06 -5.52 -7.27
CA ALA A 103 0.78 -5.73 -7.93
C ALA A 103 0.14 -4.40 -8.35
N GLU A 104 0.16 -3.39 -7.48
CA GLU A 104 -0.31 -2.04 -7.79
C GLU A 104 0.48 -1.38 -8.93
N LEU A 105 1.81 -1.49 -8.90
CA LEU A 105 2.66 -0.94 -9.95
C LEU A 105 2.42 -1.64 -11.30
N LYS A 106 2.20 -2.96 -11.30
CA LYS A 106 1.84 -3.72 -12.50
C LYS A 106 0.47 -3.29 -13.05
N ALA A 107 -0.54 -3.18 -12.19
CA ALA A 107 -1.86 -2.69 -12.58
C ALA A 107 -1.81 -1.25 -13.13
N LYS A 108 -1.09 -0.34 -12.47
CA LYS A 108 -0.90 1.05 -12.93
C LYS A 108 -0.17 1.14 -14.26
N ARG A 109 0.85 0.30 -14.51
CA ARG A 109 1.53 0.22 -15.81
C ARG A 109 0.58 -0.20 -16.93
N LYS A 110 -0.38 -1.09 -16.63
CA LYS A 110 -1.41 -1.47 -17.60
C LYS A 110 -2.38 -0.34 -17.89
N SER A 111 -2.74 0.47 -16.89
CA SER A 111 -3.62 1.63 -17.08
C SER A 111 -2.92 2.89 -17.60
N SER A 112 -1.59 2.99 -17.51
CA SER A 112 -0.83 4.16 -17.95
C SER A 112 -0.93 4.35 -19.46
N LEU A 113 -1.62 5.40 -19.87
CA LEU A 113 -1.78 5.81 -21.27
C LEU A 113 -0.65 6.72 -21.74
N GLU A 114 0.52 6.68 -21.11
CA GLU A 114 1.69 7.45 -21.53
C GLU A 114 2.91 6.54 -21.69
N CYS A 115 3.63 6.69 -22.81
CA CYS A 115 4.84 5.92 -23.09
C CYS A 115 6.02 6.38 -22.22
N LYS A 116 6.66 5.46 -21.49
CA LYS A 116 7.84 5.73 -20.65
C LYS A 116 9.06 6.31 -21.38
N THR A 117 9.14 6.13 -22.70
CA THR A 117 10.30 6.54 -23.51
C THR A 117 10.06 7.85 -24.24
N CYS A 118 8.91 8.00 -24.92
CA CYS A 118 8.63 9.16 -25.77
C CYS A 118 7.50 10.05 -25.25
N SER A 119 6.88 9.71 -24.12
CA SER A 119 5.75 10.45 -23.52
C SER A 119 4.51 10.57 -24.42
N ALA A 120 4.40 9.76 -25.47
CA ALA A 120 3.22 9.73 -26.32
C ALA A 120 2.02 9.17 -25.55
N ILE A 121 0.83 9.71 -25.83
CA ILE A 121 -0.44 9.16 -25.33
C ILE A 121 -0.72 7.84 -26.05
N LEU A 122 -1.05 6.79 -25.30
CA LEU A 122 -1.23 5.42 -25.77
C LEU A 122 -2.67 4.97 -25.59
N GLU A 123 -3.18 4.21 -26.55
CA GLU A 123 -4.47 3.51 -26.39
C GLU A 123 -4.31 2.30 -25.47
N PRO A 124 -5.31 1.93 -24.64
CA PRO A 124 -5.24 0.79 -23.72
C PRO A 124 -4.88 -0.54 -24.39
N GLU A 125 -5.28 -0.73 -25.64
CA GLU A 125 -5.11 -1.96 -26.41
C GLU A 125 -3.71 -2.13 -27.02
N TRP A 126 -2.91 -1.06 -27.06
CA TRP A 126 -1.59 -1.10 -27.68
C TRP A 126 -0.57 -1.81 -26.80
N MET A 127 0.00 -2.91 -27.32
CA MET A 127 1.06 -3.67 -26.66
C MET A 127 2.43 -2.95 -26.69
N ASP A 128 2.67 -2.19 -27.75
CA ASP A 128 3.89 -1.39 -27.95
C ASP A 128 3.51 0.05 -28.30
N CYS A 129 4.35 1.01 -27.91
CA CYS A 129 4.18 2.38 -28.35
C CYS A 129 4.40 2.48 -29.88
N PRO A 130 3.43 2.96 -30.68
CA PRO A 130 3.57 3.02 -32.14
C PRO A 130 4.63 4.05 -32.60
N TYR A 131 5.01 4.98 -31.72
CA TYR A 131 5.94 6.06 -32.05
C TYR A 131 7.41 5.70 -31.80
N CYS A 132 7.71 4.83 -30.83
CA CYS A 132 9.08 4.49 -30.46
C CYS A 132 9.30 2.99 -30.22
N MET A 133 8.28 2.16 -30.45
CA MET A 133 8.31 0.71 -30.29
C MET A 133 8.71 0.23 -28.88
N THR A 134 8.58 1.08 -27.86
CA THR A 134 8.82 0.67 -26.47
C THR A 134 7.67 -0.23 -26.01
N PRO A 135 7.95 -1.45 -25.51
CA PRO A 135 6.89 -2.33 -25.02
C PRO A 135 6.25 -1.81 -23.73
N ARG A 136 4.94 -2.02 -23.61
CA ARG A 136 4.13 -1.50 -22.50
C ARG A 136 4.12 -2.41 -21.26
N PHE A 137 4.21 -3.72 -21.46
CA PHE A 137 4.01 -4.73 -20.41
C PHE A 137 5.27 -5.51 -20.02
N THR A 138 6.46 -5.07 -20.45
CA THR A 138 7.77 -5.68 -20.11
C THR A 138 8.52 -4.89 -19.05
#